data_AF-A0A2J0SQX8-F1
#
_entry.id   AF-A0A2J0SQX8-F1
#
_cell.length_a   1.000
_cell.length_b   1.000
_cell.length_c   1.000
_cell.angle_alpha   90.00
_cell.angle_beta   90.00
_cell.angle_gamma   90.00
#
_symmetry.space_group_name_H-M   'P 1'
#
loop_
_entity.id
_entity.type
_entity.pdbx_description
1 polymer ?
#
loop_
_entity_poly.entity_id
_entity_poly.type
_entity_poly.pdbx_seq_one_letter_code
_entity_poly.pdbx_strand_id
1 'polypeptide(L)'
;MLLHVEGDSYMGKAYIVSASTQEVSTALRARDYFSSSFRQRDGAQPILGDMERAWMKVYGHFHPEKSAIVFAKKLDAIDVAATLGVIAPEEKSRWRTYVEQLSPSDLDPTGGSFTDLTVDRLTFSSSHIDTARRRSGDKHVVLIDLTDMTGAPSQTLLWYAERRQEQRRVKWKAFASIPGVAGVPYPHWETEMITENHASQEFSDQMQALVSTLPAGPERSLDVISNLFNPSEETPVQRIAPRLPMDGATTMLQWLPIQRIQPGNNSGQIRSLSSDQFHVTSASNRSYGYVAAKKDGGVVAWRMGESQRMIETKVDRKGRLWVLIATVPSLTQQILTSCPVQISVDATGSIRSNRCMQSTMAPRWQLDVDGNSYLYSESHMATEERFPERIMDTGSGEVIAMKELWKDRTNLRRRVFGYMQSCSSGPAPDLGDGLFWFTSCGLVGVAPASGDVVKSFPLRSGSTGRLVLGSAAGDWVAEEARDPTDQREVLRIHRLSTGEAAFEVERKTGTQALARTAHGRLLAMTVTGASPGRYVDVWRMDSGKHVSRLAIPEGIALKSLAFNRAGTELWVHAHQFADKDSGVLIWTVPESLQDGTDDNWSPDEAVVKKH
;
A
#
# COMPACT_ATOMS: atom_id res chain seq x y z
N MET A 1 -0.98 -14.65 29.56
CA MET A 1 -2.23 -14.16 28.92
C MET A 1 -2.31 -12.66 29.14
N LEU A 2 -2.47 -11.87 28.07
CA LEU A 2 -2.61 -10.41 28.13
C LEU A 2 -4.08 -10.03 28.40
N LEU A 3 -4.36 -9.11 29.33
CA LEU A 3 -5.69 -8.53 29.55
C LEU A 3 -5.60 -7.02 29.76
N HIS A 4 -6.67 -6.30 29.38
CA HIS A 4 -6.79 -4.88 29.66
C HIS A 4 -7.58 -4.63 30.95
N VAL A 5 -7.00 -3.84 31.85
CA VAL A 5 -7.58 -3.46 33.14
C VAL A 5 -7.39 -1.96 33.28
N GLU A 6 -8.50 -1.21 33.42
CA GLU A 6 -8.49 0.25 33.59
C GLU A 6 -7.79 1.01 32.44
N GLY A 7 -7.86 0.47 31.21
CA GLY A 7 -7.25 1.06 30.01
C GLY A 7 -5.77 0.67 29.79
N ASP A 8 -5.14 0.01 30.76
CA ASP A 8 -3.76 -0.46 30.69
C ASP A 8 -3.68 -1.96 30.36
N SER A 9 -2.60 -2.38 29.70
CA SER A 9 -2.36 -3.77 29.29
C SER A 9 -1.48 -4.50 30.29
N TYR A 10 -1.90 -5.67 30.76
CA TYR A 10 -1.18 -6.46 31.76
C TYR A 10 -0.95 -7.89 31.27
N MET A 11 0.28 -8.39 31.44
CA MET A 11 0.59 -9.80 31.18
C MET A 11 0.45 -10.59 32.49
N GLY A 12 -0.48 -11.54 32.52
CA GLY A 12 -0.80 -12.32 33.72
C GLY A 12 -0.81 -13.82 33.51
N LYS A 13 -0.93 -14.52 34.64
CA LYS A 13 -1.16 -15.97 34.72
C LYS A 13 -2.65 -16.23 34.88
N ALA A 14 -3.14 -17.36 34.38
CA ALA A 14 -4.55 -17.71 34.39
C ALA A 14 -4.77 -19.17 34.80
N TYR A 15 -5.90 -19.42 35.44
CA TYR A 15 -6.41 -20.75 35.82
C TYR A 15 -7.90 -20.83 35.49
N ILE A 16 -8.39 -22.00 35.10
CA ILE A 16 -9.83 -22.28 35.09
C ILE A 16 -10.15 -23.12 36.32
N VAL A 17 -11.19 -22.73 37.05
CA VAL A 17 -11.75 -23.49 38.18
C VAL A 17 -13.21 -23.84 37.89
N SER A 18 -13.63 -25.03 38.31
CA SER A 18 -15.01 -25.49 38.22
C SER A 18 -15.81 -25.03 39.44
N ALA A 19 -15.94 -23.71 39.55
CA ALA A 19 -16.75 -23.01 40.55
C ALA A 19 -17.32 -21.72 39.93
N SER A 20 -18.43 -21.24 40.46
CA SER A 20 -19.03 -19.95 40.06
C SER A 20 -18.16 -18.77 40.47
N THR A 21 -18.30 -17.64 39.76
CA THR A 21 -17.58 -16.39 40.07
C THR A 21 -17.81 -15.95 41.52
N GLN A 22 -19.00 -16.20 42.07
CA GLN A 22 -19.38 -15.88 43.45
C GLN A 22 -18.66 -16.76 44.48
N GLU A 23 -18.55 -18.07 44.24
CA GLU A 23 -17.80 -18.99 45.11
C GLU A 23 -16.31 -18.63 45.14
N VAL A 24 -15.72 -18.36 43.97
CA VAL A 24 -14.30 -17.97 43.85
C VAL A 24 -14.06 -16.62 44.52
N SER A 25 -14.95 -15.64 44.30
CA SER A 25 -14.91 -14.33 44.95
C SER A 25 -15.00 -14.44 46.49
N THR A 26 -15.83 -15.36 46.99
CA THR A 26 -16.00 -15.61 48.43
C THR A 26 -14.74 -16.26 49.01
N ALA A 27 -14.16 -17.25 48.33
CA ALA A 27 -12.90 -17.89 48.73
C ALA A 27 -11.72 -16.92 48.69
N LEU A 28 -11.67 -16.02 47.71
CA LEU A 28 -10.67 -14.95 47.63
C LEU A 28 -10.76 -14.02 48.85
N ARG A 29 -11.97 -13.54 49.19
CA ARG A 29 -12.19 -12.63 50.34
C ARG A 29 -12.02 -13.29 51.70
N ALA A 30 -12.18 -14.60 51.82
CA ALA A 30 -11.98 -15.32 53.07
C ALA A 30 -10.50 -15.38 53.49
N ARG A 31 -9.56 -15.07 52.58
CA ARG A 31 -8.13 -15.07 52.87
C ARG A 31 -7.64 -13.68 53.29
N ASP A 32 -6.97 -13.62 54.43
CA ASP A 32 -6.47 -12.38 55.05
C ASP A 32 -5.62 -11.51 54.12
N TYR A 33 -4.81 -12.14 53.26
CA TYR A 33 -3.97 -11.44 52.28
C TYR A 33 -4.79 -10.56 51.33
N PHE A 34 -5.94 -11.06 50.87
CA PHE A 34 -6.78 -10.37 49.89
C PHE A 34 -7.79 -9.44 50.55
N SER A 35 -8.39 -9.87 51.68
CA SER A 35 -9.41 -9.10 52.39
C SER A 35 -8.90 -7.74 52.90
N SER A 36 -7.62 -7.68 53.27
CA SER A 36 -6.98 -6.47 53.81
C SER A 36 -6.47 -5.52 52.73
N SER A 37 -6.07 -6.04 51.56
CA SER A 37 -5.21 -5.32 50.61
C SER A 37 -5.86 -5.07 49.25
N PHE A 38 -6.87 -5.85 48.88
CA PHE A 38 -7.55 -5.73 47.58
C PHE A 38 -8.92 -5.10 47.75
N ARG A 39 -9.21 -4.11 46.91
CA ARG A 39 -10.56 -3.55 46.78
C ARG A 39 -11.23 -4.19 45.58
N GLN A 40 -12.40 -4.77 45.81
CA GLN A 40 -13.32 -5.07 44.72
C GLN A 40 -13.83 -3.74 44.17
N ARG A 41 -13.80 -3.55 42.86
CA ARG A 41 -14.59 -2.49 42.23
C ARG A 41 -15.87 -3.12 41.69
N ASP A 42 -17.03 -2.53 42.00
CA ASP A 42 -18.37 -2.98 41.56
C ASP A 42 -18.66 -2.73 40.07
N GLY A 43 -17.62 -2.57 39.25
CA GLY A 43 -17.76 -2.50 37.80
C GLY A 43 -17.91 -3.90 37.20
N ALA A 44 -19.01 -4.60 37.48
CA ALA A 44 -19.47 -5.66 36.60
C ALA A 44 -19.83 -5.00 35.26
N GLN A 45 -18.81 -4.82 34.42
CA GLN A 45 -19.02 -4.38 33.05
C GLN A 45 -19.19 -5.62 32.19
N PRO A 46 -20.20 -5.67 31.31
CA PRO A 46 -20.24 -6.68 30.27
C PRO A 46 -18.90 -6.65 29.54
N ILE A 47 -18.19 -7.78 29.49
CA ILE A 47 -16.90 -7.90 28.77
C ILE A 47 -17.03 -7.40 27.32
N LEU A 48 -18.25 -7.49 26.77
CA LEU A 48 -18.58 -7.10 25.40
C LEU A 48 -18.89 -5.60 25.22
N GLY A 49 -19.07 -4.84 26.31
CA GLY A 49 -19.30 -3.39 26.24
C GLY A 49 -18.09 -2.60 25.70
N ASP A 50 -16.87 -3.09 25.99
CA ASP A 50 -15.60 -2.47 25.59
C ASP A 50 -14.67 -3.46 24.84
N MET A 51 -15.27 -4.31 23.99
CA MET A 51 -14.67 -4.96 22.80
C MET A 51 -13.21 -5.46 22.89
N GLU A 52 -12.86 -6.27 23.89
CA GLU A 52 -11.64 -7.08 23.80
C GLU A 52 -11.82 -8.17 22.72
N ARG A 53 -11.26 -7.94 21.52
CA ARG A 53 -11.29 -8.84 20.35
C ARG A 53 -11.04 -10.31 20.72
N ALA A 54 -10.12 -10.54 21.65
CA ALA A 54 -9.70 -11.86 22.09
C ALA A 54 -10.83 -12.68 22.74
N TRP A 55 -11.82 -12.05 23.39
CA TRP A 55 -12.94 -12.78 24.00
C TRP A 55 -13.97 -13.28 22.99
N MET A 56 -14.21 -12.54 21.90
CA MET A 56 -15.03 -13.06 20.80
C MET A 56 -14.36 -14.23 20.09
N LYS A 57 -13.02 -14.26 20.09
CA LYS A 57 -12.27 -15.44 19.60
C LYS A 57 -12.60 -16.68 20.41
N VAL A 58 -12.59 -16.54 21.73
CA VAL A 58 -12.94 -17.60 22.66
C VAL A 58 -14.38 -18.05 22.43
N TYR A 59 -15.34 -17.14 22.40
CA TYR A 59 -16.74 -17.48 22.22
C TYR A 59 -17.02 -18.21 20.89
N GLY A 60 -16.47 -17.70 19.78
CA GLY A 60 -16.64 -18.32 18.46
C GLY A 60 -16.07 -19.74 18.37
N HIS A 61 -15.01 -20.05 19.14
CA HIS A 61 -14.42 -21.38 19.20
C HIS A 61 -15.37 -22.41 19.83
N PHE A 62 -16.06 -22.05 20.91
CA PHE A 62 -16.96 -22.95 21.63
C PHE A 62 -18.39 -22.98 21.05
N HIS A 63 -18.76 -21.98 20.24
CA HIS A 63 -20.07 -21.86 19.57
C HIS A 63 -19.93 -21.78 18.04
N PRO A 64 -19.53 -22.88 17.37
CA PRO A 64 -19.25 -22.89 15.94
C PRO A 64 -20.48 -22.54 15.07
N GLU A 65 -21.70 -22.80 15.55
CA GLU A 65 -22.95 -22.47 14.87
C GLU A 65 -23.18 -20.96 14.73
N LYS A 66 -22.77 -20.17 15.73
CA LYS A 66 -22.86 -18.70 15.68
C LYS A 66 -21.86 -18.14 14.68
N SER A 67 -20.67 -18.73 14.66
CA SER A 67 -19.60 -18.42 13.72
C SER A 67 -20.02 -18.73 12.28
N ALA A 68 -20.71 -19.85 12.04
CA ALA A 68 -21.26 -20.23 10.73
C ALA A 68 -22.26 -19.19 10.17
N ILE A 69 -23.13 -18.61 10.99
CA ILE A 69 -24.05 -17.54 10.58
C ILE A 69 -23.28 -16.30 10.13
N VAL A 70 -22.22 -15.94 10.86
CA VAL A 70 -21.38 -14.79 10.50
C VAL A 70 -20.59 -15.06 9.22
N PHE A 71 -20.06 -16.27 9.04
CA PHE A 71 -19.43 -16.69 7.78
C PHE A 71 -20.39 -16.57 6.61
N ALA A 72 -21.62 -17.10 6.74
CA ALA A 72 -22.64 -17.00 5.71
C ALA A 72 -22.96 -15.53 5.35
N LYS A 73 -23.13 -14.66 6.36
CA LYS A 73 -23.34 -13.22 6.13
C LYS A 73 -22.16 -12.54 5.43
N LYS A 74 -20.91 -12.92 5.75
CA LYS A 74 -19.71 -12.41 5.07
C LYS A 74 -19.64 -12.87 3.61
N LEU A 75 -19.94 -14.15 3.35
CA LEU A 75 -19.97 -14.70 2.00
C LEU A 75 -21.08 -14.07 1.15
N ASP A 76 -22.27 -13.86 1.73
CA ASP A 76 -23.37 -13.15 1.09
C ASP A 76 -23.01 -11.69 0.79
N ALA A 77 -22.37 -10.99 1.73
CA ALA A 77 -21.88 -9.64 1.49
C ALA A 77 -20.86 -9.57 0.33
N ILE A 78 -20.01 -10.60 0.19
CA ILE A 78 -19.09 -10.73 -0.95
C ILE A 78 -19.86 -10.98 -2.25
N ASP A 79 -20.91 -11.81 -2.24
CA ASP A 79 -21.76 -12.06 -3.42
C ASP A 79 -22.51 -10.81 -3.88
N VAL A 80 -23.15 -10.11 -2.94
CA VAL A 80 -23.86 -8.87 -3.22
C VAL A 80 -22.88 -7.83 -3.78
N ALA A 81 -21.70 -7.69 -3.18
CA ALA A 81 -20.68 -6.76 -3.66
C ALA A 81 -20.18 -7.10 -5.07
N ALA A 82 -19.97 -8.38 -5.38
CA ALA A 82 -19.58 -8.82 -6.72
C ALA A 82 -20.69 -8.56 -7.74
N THR A 83 -21.94 -8.83 -7.38
CA THR A 83 -23.11 -8.58 -8.24
C THR A 83 -23.29 -7.10 -8.52
N LEU A 84 -23.04 -6.25 -7.53
CA LEU A 84 -23.08 -4.81 -7.67
C LEU A 84 -21.85 -4.24 -8.39
N GLY A 85 -20.78 -5.01 -8.64
CA GLY A 85 -19.56 -4.53 -9.30
C GLY A 85 -18.64 -3.68 -8.39
N VAL A 86 -18.78 -3.83 -7.07
CA VAL A 86 -17.98 -3.13 -6.05
C VAL A 86 -16.60 -3.79 -5.86
N ILE A 87 -16.48 -5.08 -6.22
CA ILE A 87 -15.24 -5.87 -6.17
C ILE A 87 -15.04 -6.60 -7.50
N ALA A 88 -13.78 -6.85 -7.88
CA ALA A 88 -13.47 -7.60 -9.09
C ALA A 88 -13.81 -9.10 -8.95
N PRO A 89 -14.00 -9.84 -10.07
CA PRO A 89 -14.21 -11.28 -10.04
C PRO A 89 -13.09 -12.06 -9.33
N GLU A 90 -11.82 -11.69 -9.53
CA GLU A 90 -10.70 -12.38 -8.88
C GLU A 90 -10.65 -12.09 -7.36
N GLU A 91 -11.21 -10.95 -6.94
CA GLU A 91 -11.38 -10.64 -5.52
C GLU A 91 -12.43 -11.48 -4.87
N LYS A 92 -13.57 -11.67 -5.55
CA LYS A 92 -14.63 -12.54 -5.05
C LYS A 92 -14.05 -13.88 -4.64
N SER A 93 -13.31 -14.53 -5.54
CA SER A 93 -12.70 -15.83 -5.27
C SER A 93 -11.73 -15.78 -4.09
N ARG A 94 -10.77 -14.82 -4.09
CA ARG A 94 -9.79 -14.70 -3.00
C ARG A 94 -10.43 -14.41 -1.65
N TRP A 95 -11.40 -13.50 -1.60
CA TRP A 95 -12.05 -13.10 -0.37
C TRP A 95 -12.91 -14.23 0.18
N ARG A 96 -13.57 -15.00 -0.69
CA ARG A 96 -14.26 -16.23 -0.28
C ARG A 96 -13.30 -17.25 0.29
N THR A 97 -12.24 -17.59 -0.45
CA THR A 97 -11.22 -18.54 0.02
C THR A 97 -10.63 -18.09 1.36
N TYR A 98 -10.37 -16.78 1.52
CA TYR A 98 -9.92 -16.24 2.80
C TYR A 98 -10.97 -16.42 3.89
N VAL A 99 -12.22 -16.02 3.66
CA VAL A 99 -13.32 -16.18 4.63
C VAL A 99 -13.57 -17.63 4.99
N GLU A 100 -13.40 -18.56 4.05
CA GLU A 100 -13.51 -20.00 4.27
C GLU A 100 -12.34 -20.58 5.07
N GLN A 101 -11.16 -19.95 5.01
CA GLN A 101 -9.98 -20.32 5.79
C GLN A 101 -9.94 -19.65 7.17
N LEU A 102 -10.73 -18.60 7.37
CA LEU A 102 -10.80 -17.91 8.65
C LEU A 102 -11.31 -18.88 9.72
N SER A 103 -10.66 -18.82 10.87
CA SER A 103 -11.20 -19.48 12.05
C SER A 103 -12.38 -18.67 12.62
N PRO A 104 -13.31 -19.29 13.35
CA PRO A 104 -14.35 -18.58 14.12
C PRO A 104 -13.83 -17.35 14.88
N SER A 105 -12.57 -17.44 15.31
CA SER A 105 -11.80 -16.42 16.01
C SER A 105 -11.30 -15.24 15.18
N ASP A 106 -11.50 -15.22 13.87
CA ASP A 106 -11.08 -14.11 12.99
C ASP A 106 -12.26 -13.30 12.46
N LEU A 107 -13.44 -13.50 13.05
CA LEU A 107 -14.69 -12.86 12.66
C LEU A 107 -14.85 -11.46 13.27
N ASP A 108 -15.58 -10.58 12.56
CA ASP A 108 -15.70 -9.16 12.93
C ASP A 108 -16.42 -9.01 14.29
N PRO A 109 -15.78 -8.34 15.26
CA PRO A 109 -16.35 -8.05 16.58
C PRO A 109 -17.71 -7.36 16.61
N THR A 110 -18.02 -6.60 15.56
CA THR A 110 -19.20 -5.72 15.53
C THR A 110 -20.42 -6.38 14.90
N GLY A 111 -20.31 -7.62 14.47
CA GLY A 111 -21.44 -8.39 13.98
C GLY A 111 -22.46 -8.57 15.10
N GLY A 112 -23.68 -8.02 14.92
CA GLY A 112 -24.78 -8.05 15.89
C GLY A 112 -25.30 -9.45 16.29
N SER A 113 -24.58 -10.53 15.96
CA SER A 113 -24.84 -11.88 16.48
C SER A 113 -24.11 -12.19 17.79
N PHE A 114 -23.12 -11.38 18.19
CA PHE A 114 -22.38 -11.53 19.45
C PHE A 114 -22.85 -10.58 20.56
N THR A 115 -23.84 -9.72 20.28
CA THR A 115 -24.39 -8.72 21.23
C THR A 115 -25.32 -9.29 22.29
N ASP A 116 -25.69 -10.57 22.18
CA ASP A 116 -26.63 -11.23 23.10
C ASP A 116 -25.94 -11.83 24.34
N LEU A 117 -24.62 -11.69 24.46
CA LEU A 117 -23.83 -12.29 25.54
C LEU A 117 -23.50 -11.26 26.61
N THR A 118 -24.01 -11.48 27.81
CA THR A 118 -23.56 -10.81 29.02
C THR A 118 -22.68 -11.77 29.79
N VAL A 119 -21.37 -11.56 29.73
CA VAL A 119 -20.41 -12.34 30.51
C VAL A 119 -20.02 -11.55 31.76
N ASP A 120 -20.28 -12.13 32.92
CA ASP A 120 -19.98 -11.51 34.20
C ASP A 120 -18.47 -11.48 34.48
N ARG A 121 -17.98 -10.31 34.87
CA ARG A 121 -16.58 -10.07 35.24
C ARG A 121 -16.50 -9.37 36.60
N LEU A 122 -15.60 -9.86 37.46
CA LEU A 122 -15.24 -9.20 38.73
C LEU A 122 -13.76 -8.87 38.74
N THR A 123 -13.41 -7.65 39.13
CA THR A 123 -12.01 -7.20 39.23
C THR A 123 -11.69 -6.77 40.65
N PHE A 124 -10.60 -7.32 41.18
CA PHE A 124 -10.00 -6.96 42.47
C PHE A 124 -8.65 -6.33 42.21
N SER A 125 -8.45 -5.12 42.73
CA SER A 125 -7.22 -4.35 42.49
C SER A 125 -6.58 -3.93 43.81
N SER A 126 -5.26 -3.89 43.85
CA SER A 126 -4.46 -3.35 44.95
C SER A 126 -3.31 -2.52 44.38
N SER A 127 -3.23 -1.25 44.75
CA SER A 127 -2.09 -0.39 44.44
C SER A 127 -1.24 -0.20 45.68
N HIS A 128 0.09 -0.23 45.51
CA HIS A 128 1.02 -0.01 46.60
C HIS A 128 2.09 1.01 46.21
N ILE A 129 2.54 1.78 47.19
CA ILE A 129 3.64 2.74 47.05
C ILE A 129 4.57 2.53 48.26
N ASP A 130 5.77 2.03 47.99
CA ASP A 130 6.88 1.96 48.94
C ASP A 130 7.83 3.12 48.67
N THR A 131 7.64 4.22 49.42
CA THR A 131 8.45 5.43 49.31
C THR A 131 9.89 5.21 49.75
N ALA A 132 10.16 4.28 50.66
CA ALA A 132 11.50 3.99 51.16
C ALA A 132 12.34 3.24 50.12
N ARG A 133 11.74 2.31 49.39
CA ARG A 133 12.40 1.55 48.31
C ARG A 133 12.21 2.15 46.92
N ARG A 134 11.48 3.28 46.80
CA ARG A 134 11.11 3.92 45.53
C ARG A 134 10.46 2.94 44.55
N ARG A 135 9.57 2.12 45.09
CA ARG A 135 8.79 1.14 44.34
C ARG A 135 7.33 1.51 44.40
N SER A 136 6.63 1.35 43.29
CA SER A 136 5.18 1.40 43.25
C SER A 136 4.68 0.31 42.32
N GLY A 137 3.43 -0.09 42.46
CA GLY A 137 2.88 -1.05 41.53
C GLY A 137 1.46 -1.44 41.82
N ASP A 138 0.88 -2.13 40.84
CA ASP A 138 -0.51 -2.52 40.83
C ASP A 138 -0.61 -4.03 40.70
N LYS A 139 -1.46 -4.62 41.52
CA LYS A 139 -1.85 -6.04 41.50
C LYS A 139 -3.31 -6.15 41.12
N HIS A 140 -3.60 -7.07 40.22
CA HIS A 140 -4.97 -7.34 39.76
C HIS A 140 -5.28 -8.83 39.84
N VAL A 141 -6.50 -9.14 40.26
CA VAL A 141 -7.15 -10.44 40.09
C VAL A 141 -8.47 -10.20 39.36
N VAL A 142 -8.66 -10.88 38.24
CA VAL A 142 -9.85 -10.78 37.39
C VAL A 142 -10.52 -12.15 37.35
N LEU A 143 -11.81 -12.19 37.67
CA LEU A 143 -12.67 -13.37 37.55
C LEU A 143 -13.62 -13.17 36.38
N ILE A 144 -13.76 -14.18 35.53
CA ILE A 144 -14.64 -14.15 34.35
C ILE A 144 -15.47 -15.42 34.33
N ASP A 145 -16.78 -15.29 34.24
CA ASP A 145 -17.68 -16.44 34.07
C ASP A 145 -17.48 -17.03 32.67
N LEU A 146 -17.20 -18.33 32.59
CA LEU A 146 -17.03 -19.05 31.34
C LEU A 146 -18.26 -19.90 30.97
N THR A 147 -19.31 -19.89 31.80
CA THR A 147 -20.44 -20.81 31.69
C THR A 147 -21.13 -20.70 30.34
N ASP A 148 -21.58 -19.50 29.98
CA ASP A 148 -22.23 -19.23 28.69
C ASP A 148 -21.25 -19.19 27.51
N MET A 149 -19.93 -19.13 27.78
CA MET A 149 -18.90 -19.12 26.74
C MET A 149 -18.39 -20.50 26.36
N THR A 150 -18.45 -21.47 27.26
CA THR A 150 -17.93 -22.84 27.04
C THR A 150 -19.04 -23.88 26.99
N GLY A 151 -20.27 -23.50 27.39
CA GLY A 151 -21.41 -24.41 27.53
C GLY A 151 -21.30 -25.36 28.74
N ALA A 152 -20.24 -25.25 29.54
CA ALA A 152 -20.04 -26.06 30.74
C ALA A 152 -20.52 -25.29 31.99
N PRO A 153 -21.34 -25.91 32.86
CA PRO A 153 -21.87 -25.22 34.03
C PRO A 153 -20.76 -24.82 35.02
N SER A 154 -20.86 -23.61 35.56
CA SER A 154 -20.09 -23.15 36.72
C SER A 154 -18.58 -23.19 36.51
N GLN A 155 -18.09 -22.59 35.43
CA GLN A 155 -16.65 -22.41 35.18
C GLN A 155 -16.25 -20.95 35.32
N THR A 156 -15.15 -20.69 36.03
CA THR A 156 -14.59 -19.34 36.17
C THR A 156 -13.15 -19.32 35.71
N LEU A 157 -12.80 -18.38 34.82
CA LEU A 157 -11.41 -18.01 34.58
C LEU A 157 -10.96 -17.07 35.70
N LEU A 158 -9.93 -17.47 36.42
CA LEU A 158 -9.21 -16.65 37.37
C LEU A 158 -7.89 -16.22 36.74
N TRP A 159 -7.74 -14.93 36.46
CA TRP A 159 -6.51 -14.33 35.92
C TRP A 159 -5.90 -13.38 36.94
N TYR A 160 -4.57 -13.31 37.01
CA TYR A 160 -3.89 -12.36 37.88
C TYR A 160 -2.58 -11.84 37.28
N ALA A 161 -2.27 -10.58 37.57
CA ALA A 161 -1.04 -9.92 37.14
C ALA A 161 -0.56 -8.89 38.15
N GLU A 162 0.73 -8.56 38.06
CA GLU A 162 1.36 -7.50 38.83
C GLU A 162 2.28 -6.68 37.94
N ARG A 163 2.19 -5.36 38.03
CA ARG A 163 3.10 -4.42 37.39
C ARG A 163 3.83 -3.65 38.47
N ARG A 164 5.13 -3.89 38.63
CA ARG A 164 6.00 -3.19 39.57
C ARG A 164 6.87 -2.18 38.82
N GLN A 165 6.91 -0.96 39.32
CA GLN A 165 7.76 0.11 38.86
C GLN A 165 8.82 0.36 39.93
N GLU A 166 10.09 0.37 39.53
CA GLU A 166 11.22 0.63 40.42
C GLU A 166 12.11 1.73 39.83
N GLN A 167 12.42 2.75 40.63
CA GLN A 167 13.45 3.73 40.28
C GLN A 167 14.83 3.16 40.57
N ARG A 168 15.63 2.90 39.53
CA ARG A 168 17.03 2.52 39.68
C ARG A 168 17.96 3.62 39.20
N ARG A 169 19.05 3.83 39.93
CA ARG A 169 20.20 4.61 39.44
C ARG A 169 21.07 3.66 38.64
N VAL A 170 21.18 3.88 37.34
CA VAL A 170 21.75 2.88 36.43
C VAL A 170 23.10 3.32 35.88
N LYS A 171 23.31 4.63 35.71
CA LYS A 171 24.54 5.16 35.11
C LYS A 171 24.94 6.49 35.71
N TRP A 172 26.23 6.62 36.02
CA TRP A 172 26.83 7.91 36.33
C TRP A 172 27.21 8.61 35.01
N LYS A 173 26.76 9.85 34.83
CA LYS A 173 27.12 10.68 33.68
C LYS A 173 27.91 11.88 34.18
N ALA A 174 29.12 12.03 33.66
CA ALA A 174 29.97 13.20 33.90
C ALA A 174 29.48 14.46 33.16
N PHE A 175 28.78 14.28 32.04
CA PHE A 175 28.40 15.35 31.12
C PHE A 175 26.95 15.16 30.66
N ALA A 176 26.23 16.25 30.45
CA ALA A 176 24.92 16.27 29.79
C ALA A 176 25.01 17.11 28.50
N SER A 177 24.43 16.61 27.41
CA SER A 177 24.41 17.30 26.11
C SER A 177 23.00 17.33 25.52
N ILE A 178 22.70 18.43 24.82
CA ILE A 178 21.55 18.53 23.90
C ILE A 178 22.10 18.16 22.51
N PRO A 179 21.38 17.35 21.70
CA PRO A 179 21.85 17.00 20.36
C PRO A 179 22.25 18.24 19.55
N GLY A 180 23.50 18.27 19.07
CA GLY A 180 24.05 19.39 18.29
C GLY A 180 24.83 20.44 19.11
N VAL A 181 24.99 20.29 20.43
CA VAL A 181 25.77 21.20 21.29
C VAL A 181 26.86 20.43 22.06
N ALA A 182 28.02 21.06 22.30
CA ALA A 182 29.09 20.50 23.13
C ALA A 182 28.58 20.19 24.55
N GLY A 183 28.84 18.99 25.05
CA GLY A 183 28.35 18.55 26.36
C GLY A 183 28.94 19.36 27.51
N VAL A 184 28.09 19.78 28.45
CA VAL A 184 28.48 20.56 29.64
C VAL A 184 28.80 19.60 30.79
N PRO A 185 29.86 19.83 31.59
CA PRO A 185 30.13 19.06 32.79
C PRO A 185 28.93 19.12 33.74
N TYR A 186 28.27 17.99 33.96
CA TYR A 186 27.11 17.87 34.83
C TYR A 186 27.12 16.48 35.46
N PRO A 187 27.94 16.28 36.51
CA PRO A 187 28.09 14.98 37.15
C PRO A 187 26.82 14.62 37.93
N HIS A 188 26.05 13.65 37.43
CA HIS A 188 24.84 13.17 38.08
C HIS A 188 24.63 11.68 37.82
N TRP A 189 23.81 11.06 38.67
CA TRP A 189 23.31 9.72 38.45
C TRP A 189 22.00 9.81 37.66
N GLU A 190 21.97 9.16 36.49
CA GLU A 190 20.75 9.02 35.71
C GLU A 190 19.86 7.99 36.39
N THR A 191 18.62 8.41 36.68
CA THR A 191 17.60 7.55 37.29
C THR A 191 16.70 7.05 36.17
N GLU A 192 16.59 5.75 36.02
CA GLU A 192 15.69 5.09 35.08
C GLU A 192 14.54 4.43 35.86
N MET A 193 13.34 4.53 35.30
CA MET A 193 12.18 3.78 35.75
C MET A 193 12.19 2.40 35.10
N ILE A 194 12.46 1.35 35.87
CA ILE A 194 12.36 -0.03 35.40
C ILE A 194 10.95 -0.55 35.70
N THR A 195 10.30 -1.16 34.71
CA THR A 195 9.01 -1.83 34.89
C THR A 195 9.20 -3.35 34.87
N GLU A 196 8.82 -4.03 35.94
CA GLU A 196 8.75 -5.49 36.06
C GLU A 196 7.29 -5.94 35.92
N ASN A 197 7.00 -6.82 34.95
CA ASN A 197 5.64 -7.27 34.63
C ASN A 197 5.30 -8.67 35.18
N HIS A 198 6.16 -9.25 36.02
CA HIS A 198 5.93 -10.55 36.63
C HIS A 198 5.39 -10.41 38.06
N ALA A 199 4.36 -11.20 38.37
CA ALA A 199 3.86 -11.40 39.72
C ALA A 199 4.98 -11.80 40.67
N SER A 200 5.05 -11.12 41.81
CA SER A 200 5.91 -11.48 42.94
C SER A 200 5.64 -12.93 43.37
N GLN A 201 6.67 -13.57 43.92
CA GLN A 201 6.56 -14.96 44.37
C GLN A 201 5.48 -15.11 45.43
N GLU A 202 5.47 -14.22 46.43
CA GLU A 202 4.44 -14.18 47.48
C GLU A 202 3.02 -14.08 46.90
N PHE A 203 2.79 -13.18 45.94
CA PHE A 203 1.47 -13.05 45.32
C PHE A 203 1.11 -14.31 44.53
N SER A 204 2.06 -14.89 43.80
CA SER A 204 1.85 -16.15 43.07
C SER A 204 1.53 -17.32 44.02
N ASP A 205 2.22 -17.43 45.15
CA ASP A 205 2.01 -18.49 46.15
C ASP A 205 0.63 -18.37 46.78
N GLN A 206 0.19 -17.15 47.12
CA GLN A 206 -1.15 -16.91 47.64
C GLN A 206 -2.25 -17.28 46.63
N MET A 207 -2.06 -16.93 45.36
CA MET A 207 -3.00 -17.32 44.29
C MET A 207 -3.01 -18.82 44.07
N GLN A 208 -1.84 -19.47 44.06
CA GLN A 208 -1.76 -20.93 43.88
C GLN A 208 -2.41 -21.68 45.06
N ALA A 209 -2.22 -21.20 46.28
CA ALA A 209 -2.85 -21.77 47.47
C ALA A 209 -4.37 -21.52 47.53
N LEU A 210 -4.89 -20.51 46.82
CA LEU A 210 -6.33 -20.34 46.59
C LEU A 210 -6.84 -21.33 45.54
N VAL A 211 -6.19 -21.38 44.39
CA VAL A 211 -6.59 -22.26 43.28
C VAL A 211 -6.59 -23.72 43.70
N SER A 212 -5.63 -24.16 44.55
CA SER A 212 -5.58 -25.54 45.05
C SER A 212 -6.75 -25.93 45.97
N THR A 213 -7.49 -24.96 46.52
CA THR A 213 -8.70 -25.22 47.34
C THR A 213 -9.98 -25.30 46.51
N LEU A 214 -9.91 -24.95 45.22
CA LEU A 214 -11.04 -24.94 44.30
C LEU A 214 -10.97 -26.17 43.38
N PRO A 215 -12.12 -26.72 42.94
CA PRO A 215 -12.12 -27.78 41.94
C PRO A 215 -11.42 -27.32 40.66
N ALA A 216 -10.43 -28.09 40.20
CA ALA A 216 -9.72 -27.78 38.97
C ALA A 216 -10.66 -27.82 37.76
N GLY A 217 -10.57 -26.80 36.91
CA GLY A 217 -11.30 -26.76 35.65
C GLY A 217 -10.61 -27.51 34.52
N PRO A 218 -11.24 -27.60 33.34
CA PRO A 218 -10.68 -28.29 32.18
C PRO A 218 -9.44 -27.57 31.62
N GLU A 219 -8.27 -28.18 31.77
CA GLU A 219 -6.99 -27.67 31.27
C GLU A 219 -7.02 -27.38 29.76
N ARG A 220 -7.70 -28.23 28.97
CA ARG A 220 -7.85 -28.03 27.52
C ARG A 220 -8.51 -26.69 27.16
N SER A 221 -9.50 -26.24 27.93
CA SER A 221 -10.15 -24.96 27.68
C SER A 221 -9.22 -23.79 28.00
N LEU A 222 -8.37 -23.93 29.02
CA LEU A 222 -7.38 -22.91 29.38
C LEU A 222 -6.28 -22.80 28.32
N ASP A 223 -5.83 -23.92 27.77
CA ASP A 223 -4.85 -23.94 26.68
C ASP A 223 -5.40 -23.25 25.43
N VAL A 224 -6.64 -23.57 25.05
CA VAL A 224 -7.34 -22.93 23.92
C VAL A 224 -7.47 -21.43 24.14
N ILE A 225 -7.99 -20.99 25.30
CA ILE A 225 -8.14 -19.57 25.62
C ILE A 225 -6.79 -18.86 25.59
N SER A 226 -5.75 -19.46 26.20
CA SER A 226 -4.40 -18.87 26.24
C SER A 226 -3.79 -18.69 24.84
N ASN A 227 -3.99 -19.66 23.94
CA ASN A 227 -3.52 -19.59 22.55
C ASN A 227 -4.25 -18.50 21.74
N LEU A 228 -5.56 -18.34 21.95
CA LEU A 228 -6.36 -17.33 21.24
C LEU A 228 -6.03 -15.89 21.66
N PHE A 229 -5.51 -15.69 22.87
CA PHE A 229 -5.05 -14.39 23.38
C PHE A 229 -3.63 -14.02 22.92
N ASN A 230 -2.81 -14.99 22.51
CA ASN A 230 -1.43 -14.80 22.08
C ASN A 230 -1.16 -15.45 20.71
N PRO A 231 -1.78 -14.98 19.60
CA PRO A 231 -1.42 -15.46 18.28
C PRO A 231 0.02 -15.00 17.97
N SER A 232 0.96 -15.93 17.97
CA SER A 232 2.35 -15.65 17.59
C SER A 232 2.48 -15.52 16.08
N GLU A 233 1.96 -14.46 15.46
CA GLU A 233 2.20 -14.22 14.02
C GLU A 233 2.33 -12.72 13.72
N GLU A 234 3.45 -12.13 14.14
CA GLU A 234 4.14 -11.24 13.20
C GLU A 234 5.11 -12.11 12.42
N THR A 235 4.68 -12.62 11.26
CA THR A 235 5.63 -13.13 10.27
C THR A 235 6.68 -12.04 10.04
N PRO A 236 7.97 -12.33 10.29
CA PRO A 236 9.02 -11.38 9.99
C PRO A 236 8.91 -11.03 8.51
N VAL A 237 8.77 -9.73 8.20
CA VAL A 237 8.87 -9.27 6.81
C VAL A 237 10.22 -9.76 6.29
N GLN A 238 10.19 -10.73 5.35
CA GLN A 238 11.41 -11.22 4.74
C GLN A 238 12.13 -10.03 4.10
N ARG A 239 13.34 -9.76 4.58
CA ARG A 239 14.19 -8.73 3.97
C ARG A 239 14.63 -9.22 2.59
N ILE A 240 14.23 -8.49 1.57
CA ILE A 240 14.67 -8.73 0.19
C ILE A 240 15.88 -7.83 -0.04
N ALA A 241 17.05 -8.42 -0.24
CA ALA A 241 18.24 -7.64 -0.59
C ALA A 241 18.09 -7.04 -2.01
N PRO A 242 18.42 -5.75 -2.22
CA PRO A 242 18.44 -5.16 -3.54
C PRO A 242 19.40 -5.90 -4.47
N ARG A 243 18.92 -6.19 -5.68
CA ARG A 243 19.74 -6.83 -6.70
C ARG A 243 20.61 -5.78 -7.36
N LEU A 244 21.93 -5.94 -7.19
CA LEU A 244 22.90 -5.12 -7.87
C LEU A 244 22.95 -5.50 -9.35
N PRO A 245 23.13 -4.53 -10.25
CA PRO A 245 23.51 -4.82 -11.63
C PRO A 245 24.77 -5.68 -11.63
N MET A 246 24.79 -6.76 -12.40
CA MET A 246 26.03 -7.49 -12.65
C MET A 246 26.84 -6.71 -13.70
N ASP A 247 28.17 -6.70 -13.58
CA ASP A 247 29.04 -6.18 -14.63
C ASP A 247 28.99 -7.13 -15.83
N GLY A 248 27.99 -6.93 -16.68
CA GLY A 248 27.85 -7.58 -17.97
C GLY A 248 28.64 -6.84 -19.06
N ALA A 249 28.68 -7.42 -20.26
CA ALA A 249 29.24 -6.78 -21.44
C ALA A 249 28.62 -5.39 -21.63
N THR A 250 29.40 -4.35 -21.38
CA THR A 250 28.96 -2.97 -21.52
C THR A 250 28.89 -2.64 -23.01
N THR A 251 27.72 -2.30 -23.51
CA THR A 251 27.53 -1.88 -24.90
C THR A 251 27.59 -0.36 -24.95
N MET A 252 28.57 0.18 -25.67
CA MET A 252 28.65 1.63 -25.91
C MET A 252 27.64 1.99 -27.00
N LEU A 253 26.69 2.88 -26.70
CA LEU A 253 25.73 3.32 -27.69
C LEU A 253 26.29 4.45 -28.56
N GLN A 254 25.90 4.45 -29.83
CA GLN A 254 26.24 5.53 -30.76
C GLN A 254 25.24 6.68 -30.63
N TRP A 255 25.76 7.91 -30.60
CA TRP A 255 24.96 9.13 -30.66
C TRP A 255 24.46 9.38 -32.08
N LEU A 256 23.15 9.61 -32.21
CA LEU A 256 22.50 10.01 -33.46
C LEU A 256 21.80 11.36 -33.25
N PRO A 257 22.32 12.46 -33.82
CA PRO A 257 21.69 13.77 -33.68
C PRO A 257 20.34 13.78 -34.40
N ILE A 258 19.35 14.40 -33.77
CA ILE A 258 18.06 14.66 -34.41
C ILE A 258 18.09 16.07 -34.97
N GLN A 259 18.19 16.17 -36.29
CA GLN A 259 18.16 17.46 -36.96
C GLN A 259 16.80 18.14 -36.75
N ARG A 260 16.81 19.47 -36.56
CA ARG A 260 15.63 20.38 -36.47
C ARG A 260 14.89 20.42 -35.12
N ILE A 261 15.31 19.67 -34.11
CA ILE A 261 14.80 19.85 -32.74
C ILE A 261 15.67 20.89 -32.02
N GLN A 262 15.07 22.00 -31.57
CA GLN A 262 15.83 23.05 -30.87
C GLN A 262 16.38 22.57 -29.52
N PRO A 263 17.69 22.79 -29.27
CA PRO A 263 18.33 22.65 -27.97
C PRO A 263 17.67 23.34 -26.78
N GLY A 264 17.72 22.70 -25.60
CA GLY A 264 17.74 23.44 -24.33
C GLY A 264 16.45 23.55 -23.53
N ASN A 265 15.44 22.70 -23.76
CA ASN A 265 14.14 22.89 -23.13
C ASN A 265 13.68 21.59 -22.42
N ASN A 266 13.49 21.68 -21.11
CA ASN A 266 13.97 20.68 -20.14
C ASN A 266 13.08 19.46 -19.84
N SER A 267 12.21 18.95 -20.74
CA SER A 267 11.21 17.94 -20.33
C SER A 267 10.60 17.02 -21.41
N GLY A 268 11.34 16.66 -22.46
CA GLY A 268 10.77 15.84 -23.53
C GLY A 268 10.65 14.34 -23.20
N GLN A 269 9.49 13.85 -22.78
CA GLN A 269 9.13 12.42 -22.91
C GLN A 269 9.18 12.01 -24.40
N ILE A 270 9.72 10.82 -24.66
CA ILE A 270 9.68 10.15 -25.96
C ILE A 270 8.67 9.00 -25.87
N ARG A 271 7.77 8.87 -26.84
CA ARG A 271 6.71 7.85 -26.86
C ARG A 271 6.70 7.10 -28.18
N SER A 272 6.48 5.79 -28.16
CA SER A 272 6.46 5.00 -29.39
C SER A 272 5.12 5.07 -30.11
N LEU A 273 5.15 5.45 -31.39
CA LEU A 273 4.01 5.50 -32.30
C LEU A 273 4.00 4.27 -33.22
N SER A 274 2.98 4.16 -34.07
CA SER A 274 2.95 3.17 -35.16
C SER A 274 4.11 3.39 -36.14
N SER A 275 4.40 2.35 -36.94
CA SER A 275 5.40 2.41 -38.03
C SER A 275 6.81 2.77 -37.57
N ASP A 276 7.21 2.32 -36.38
CA ASP A 276 8.53 2.59 -35.76
C ASP A 276 8.90 4.07 -35.68
N GLN A 277 7.89 4.92 -35.54
CA GLN A 277 8.06 6.34 -35.28
C GLN A 277 7.98 6.63 -33.77
N PHE A 278 8.51 7.79 -33.39
CA PHE A 278 8.51 8.24 -32.00
C PHE A 278 8.01 9.67 -31.89
N HIS A 279 7.10 9.92 -30.97
CA HIS A 279 6.73 11.27 -30.56
C HIS A 279 7.76 11.80 -29.56
N VAL A 280 8.26 13.01 -29.79
CA VAL A 280 9.12 13.74 -28.86
C VAL A 280 8.39 15.00 -28.43
N THR A 281 8.04 15.07 -27.14
CA THR A 281 7.34 16.23 -26.59
C THR A 281 8.22 17.50 -26.63
N SER A 282 7.62 18.62 -27.03
CA SER A 282 8.26 19.93 -26.91
C SER A 282 8.16 20.43 -25.46
N ALA A 283 9.12 21.24 -25.02
CA ALA A 283 8.99 21.93 -23.73
C ALA A 283 7.97 23.07 -23.76
N SER A 284 7.57 23.53 -24.95
CA SER A 284 6.46 24.47 -25.07
C SER A 284 5.15 23.70 -24.93
N ASN A 285 4.33 24.08 -23.95
CA ASN A 285 2.95 23.62 -23.89
C ASN A 285 2.08 24.15 -25.04
N ARG A 286 2.63 24.94 -25.96
CA ARG A 286 1.94 25.42 -27.17
C ARG A 286 2.33 24.66 -28.44
N SER A 287 3.09 23.57 -28.32
CA SER A 287 3.51 22.75 -29.46
C SER A 287 3.07 21.30 -29.26
N TYR A 288 2.56 20.66 -30.31
CA TYR A 288 2.29 19.23 -30.29
C TYR A 288 3.57 18.39 -30.29
N GLY A 289 4.75 18.99 -30.46
CA GLY A 289 6.04 18.31 -30.39
C GLY A 289 6.60 17.98 -31.77
N TYR A 290 7.34 16.89 -31.84
CA TYR A 290 8.00 16.40 -33.04
C TYR A 290 7.72 14.92 -33.22
N VAL A 291 7.81 14.46 -34.46
CA VAL A 291 7.84 13.04 -34.78
C VAL A 291 9.25 12.74 -35.28
N ALA A 292 9.88 11.73 -34.72
CA ALA A 292 11.21 11.26 -35.07
C ALA A 292 11.11 9.83 -35.64
N ALA A 293 11.89 9.56 -36.68
CA ALA A 293 11.97 8.23 -37.30
C ALA A 293 13.38 7.98 -37.85
N LYS A 294 13.76 6.70 -37.95
CA LYS A 294 14.99 6.32 -38.65
C LYS A 294 14.84 6.59 -40.15
N LYS A 295 15.88 7.17 -40.74
CA LYS A 295 15.96 7.39 -42.19
C LYS A 295 17.43 7.43 -42.63
N ASP A 296 17.76 6.67 -43.68
CA ASP A 296 19.09 6.66 -44.32
C ASP A 296 20.27 6.50 -43.34
N GLY A 297 20.12 5.63 -42.32
CA GLY A 297 21.14 5.38 -41.30
C GLY A 297 21.25 6.47 -40.22
N GLY A 298 20.45 7.53 -40.29
CA GLY A 298 20.33 8.57 -39.27
C GLY A 298 18.91 8.66 -38.68
N VAL A 299 18.64 9.75 -37.96
CA VAL A 299 17.33 10.06 -37.40
C VAL A 299 16.87 11.42 -37.88
N VAL A 300 15.68 11.45 -38.47
CA VAL A 300 15.04 12.68 -38.93
C VAL A 300 13.85 13.00 -38.06
N ALA A 301 13.60 14.29 -37.83
CA ALA A 301 12.38 14.73 -37.18
C ALA A 301 11.68 15.85 -37.95
N TRP A 302 10.36 15.86 -37.83
CA TRP A 302 9.51 16.93 -38.33
C TRP A 302 8.66 17.49 -37.20
N ARG A 303 8.45 18.82 -37.26
CA ARG A 303 7.68 19.55 -36.26
C ARG A 303 6.19 19.34 -36.51
N MET A 304 5.44 19.04 -35.45
CA MET A 304 3.99 18.96 -35.47
C MET A 304 3.37 20.35 -35.33
N GLY A 305 2.05 20.46 -35.54
CA GLY A 305 1.32 21.71 -35.38
C GLY A 305 1.42 22.33 -33.98
N GLU A 306 0.83 23.52 -33.83
CA GLU A 306 0.76 24.22 -32.54
C GLU A 306 -0.56 23.96 -31.82
N SER A 307 -0.51 24.08 -30.48
CA SER A 307 -1.64 23.92 -29.57
C SER A 307 -1.84 25.19 -28.76
N GLN A 308 -3.06 25.45 -28.27
CA GLN A 308 -3.29 26.57 -27.37
C GLN A 308 -2.58 26.37 -26.02
N ARG A 309 -2.75 25.19 -25.42
CA ARG A 309 -2.09 24.77 -24.17
C ARG A 309 -2.26 23.26 -23.99
N MET A 310 -1.17 22.52 -23.98
CA MET A 310 -1.10 21.08 -23.75
C MET A 310 -0.91 20.80 -22.25
N ILE A 311 -1.64 19.82 -21.74
CA ILE A 311 -1.50 19.27 -20.39
C ILE A 311 -0.59 18.04 -20.45
N GLU A 312 -0.95 17.07 -21.29
CA GLU A 312 -0.29 15.76 -21.38
C GLU A 312 -0.49 15.15 -22.77
N THR A 313 0.36 14.20 -23.13
CA THR A 313 0.22 13.35 -24.33
C THR A 313 0.16 11.89 -23.95
N LYS A 314 -0.61 11.10 -24.70
CA LYS A 314 -0.69 9.64 -24.58
C LYS A 314 -0.71 9.03 -25.98
N VAL A 315 -0.32 7.77 -26.07
CA VAL A 315 -0.44 6.99 -27.30
C VAL A 315 -1.40 5.85 -27.02
N ASP A 316 -2.38 5.65 -27.88
CA ASP A 316 -3.27 4.49 -27.75
C ASP A 316 -2.58 3.19 -28.19
N ARG A 317 -3.28 2.06 -28.06
CA ARG A 317 -2.77 0.74 -28.45
C ARG A 317 -2.47 0.59 -29.95
N LYS A 318 -3.09 1.41 -30.80
CA LYS A 318 -2.86 1.43 -32.25
C LYS A 318 -1.67 2.32 -32.65
N GLY A 319 -1.01 2.97 -31.70
CA GLY A 319 0.12 3.85 -32.00
C GLY A 319 -0.29 5.24 -32.43
N ARG A 320 -1.54 5.64 -32.19
CA ARG A 320 -2.06 6.96 -32.55
C ARG A 320 -1.82 7.92 -31.39
N LEU A 321 -1.33 9.12 -31.72
CA LEU A 321 -1.05 10.15 -30.73
C LEU A 321 -2.32 10.88 -30.30
N TRP A 322 -2.50 10.99 -29.00
CA TRP A 322 -3.54 11.78 -28.38
C TRP A 322 -2.92 12.86 -27.49
N VAL A 323 -3.59 14.00 -27.42
CA VAL A 323 -3.16 15.16 -26.63
C VAL A 323 -4.32 15.67 -25.80
N LEU A 324 -4.10 15.83 -24.50
CA LEU A 324 -5.02 16.53 -23.62
C LEU A 324 -4.68 18.02 -23.66
N ILE A 325 -5.57 18.85 -24.20
CA ILE A 325 -5.41 20.30 -24.25
C ILE A 325 -6.28 20.99 -23.20
N ALA A 326 -5.80 22.10 -22.66
CA ALA A 326 -6.61 23.03 -21.87
C ALA A 326 -7.01 24.22 -22.73
N THR A 327 -8.30 24.51 -22.83
CA THR A 327 -8.78 25.80 -23.32
C THR A 327 -8.86 26.77 -22.16
N VAL A 328 -8.26 27.96 -22.29
CA VAL A 328 -8.32 29.03 -21.28
C VAL A 328 -9.78 29.51 -21.14
N PRO A 329 -10.40 29.52 -19.94
CA PRO A 329 -11.62 30.29 -19.74
C PRO A 329 -11.34 31.64 -19.09
N SER A 330 -12.27 32.56 -19.33
CA SER A 330 -12.30 33.98 -18.97
C SER A 330 -12.06 34.29 -17.48
N LEU A 331 -11.37 35.42 -17.23
CA LEU A 331 -11.31 36.32 -16.05
C LEU A 331 -11.23 35.78 -14.61
N THR A 332 -11.69 34.57 -14.30
CA THR A 332 -11.53 33.89 -13.01
C THR A 332 -10.73 32.60 -13.22
N GLN A 333 -9.44 32.61 -12.84
CA GLN A 333 -8.43 31.57 -13.09
C GLN A 333 -8.69 30.19 -12.44
N GLN A 334 -9.92 29.88 -12.04
CA GLN A 334 -10.23 28.76 -11.15
C GLN A 334 -10.73 27.47 -11.84
N ILE A 335 -11.14 27.52 -13.11
CA ILE A 335 -11.68 26.34 -13.83
C ILE A 335 -10.85 26.07 -15.09
N LEU A 336 -10.40 24.84 -15.28
CA LEU A 336 -9.70 24.33 -16.47
C LEU A 336 -10.68 23.54 -17.34
N THR A 337 -10.87 23.97 -18.58
CA THR A 337 -11.60 23.18 -19.58
C THR A 337 -10.61 22.32 -20.35
N SER A 338 -10.68 20.99 -20.20
CA SER A 338 -9.73 20.04 -20.79
C SER A 338 -10.38 19.16 -21.85
N CYS A 339 -9.76 19.03 -23.02
CA CYS A 339 -10.28 18.29 -24.17
C CYS A 339 -9.23 17.30 -24.69
N PRO A 340 -9.55 16.00 -24.86
CA PRO A 340 -8.70 15.10 -25.61
C PRO A 340 -8.82 15.39 -27.12
N VAL A 341 -7.68 15.33 -27.80
CA VAL A 341 -7.57 15.58 -29.23
C VAL A 341 -6.68 14.51 -29.83
N GLN A 342 -7.17 13.81 -30.84
CA GLN A 342 -6.34 12.92 -31.63
C GLN A 342 -5.59 13.74 -32.68
N ILE A 343 -4.28 13.57 -32.76
CA ILE A 343 -3.44 14.31 -33.70
C ILE A 343 -2.99 13.37 -34.82
N SER A 344 -3.19 13.79 -36.07
CA SER A 344 -2.60 13.09 -37.20
C SER A 344 -1.09 13.35 -37.23
N VAL A 345 -0.32 12.28 -37.33
CA VAL A 345 1.15 12.31 -37.36
C VAL A 345 1.64 12.69 -38.76
N ASP A 346 0.88 12.32 -39.79
CA ASP A 346 1.21 12.48 -41.22
C ASP A 346 0.45 13.62 -41.91
N ALA A 347 -0.52 14.25 -41.24
CA ALA A 347 -1.30 15.37 -41.78
C ALA A 347 -1.36 16.53 -40.80
N THR A 348 -1.59 17.76 -41.30
CA THR A 348 -1.84 18.95 -40.45
C THR A 348 -3.20 18.93 -39.74
N GLY A 349 -3.97 17.85 -39.88
CA GLY A 349 -5.30 17.69 -39.31
C GLY A 349 -5.26 17.17 -37.86
N SER A 350 -6.13 17.73 -37.03
CA SER A 350 -6.46 17.20 -35.70
C SER A 350 -7.94 16.84 -35.65
N ILE A 351 -8.26 15.68 -35.07
CA ILE A 351 -9.64 15.32 -34.75
C ILE A 351 -9.85 15.69 -33.29
N ARG A 352 -10.45 16.86 -33.10
CA ARG A 352 -10.81 17.35 -31.77
C ARG A 352 -12.02 16.58 -31.27
N SER A 353 -11.96 16.03 -30.06
CA SER A 353 -13.19 15.63 -29.39
C SER A 353 -14.04 16.88 -29.15
N ASN A 354 -15.29 16.84 -29.57
CA ASN A 354 -16.24 17.92 -29.33
C ASN A 354 -16.68 18.00 -27.85
N ARG A 355 -16.19 17.10 -26.99
CA ARG A 355 -16.56 17.01 -25.58
C ARG A 355 -15.34 17.22 -24.69
N CYS A 356 -15.44 18.21 -23.81
CA CYS A 356 -14.40 18.62 -22.88
C CYS A 356 -14.93 18.59 -21.46
N MET A 357 -14.06 18.34 -20.48
CA MET A 357 -14.42 18.41 -19.06
C MET A 357 -13.95 19.71 -18.45
N GLN A 358 -14.80 20.33 -17.62
CA GLN A 358 -14.45 21.49 -16.81
C GLN A 358 -14.16 21.03 -15.38
N SER A 359 -12.99 21.36 -14.86
CA SER A 359 -12.61 21.03 -13.47
C SER A 359 -11.65 22.07 -12.91
N THR A 360 -11.63 22.25 -11.60
CA THR A 360 -10.65 23.09 -10.90
C THR A 360 -9.26 22.47 -10.86
N MET A 361 -9.15 21.18 -11.20
CA MET A 361 -7.90 20.45 -11.34
C MET A 361 -7.69 19.95 -12.77
N ALA A 362 -6.45 19.65 -13.12
CA ALA A 362 -6.17 18.92 -14.35
C ALA A 362 -6.75 17.50 -14.25
N PRO A 363 -7.61 17.07 -15.20
CA PRO A 363 -8.07 15.70 -15.24
C PRO A 363 -6.92 14.70 -15.32
N ARG A 364 -7.12 13.51 -14.75
CA ARG A 364 -6.51 12.32 -15.33
C ARG A 364 -7.33 11.92 -16.55
N TRP A 365 -6.69 11.21 -17.46
CA TRP A 365 -7.36 10.68 -18.63
C TRP A 365 -6.80 9.32 -18.97
N GLN A 366 -7.63 8.48 -19.57
CA GLN A 366 -7.26 7.13 -19.98
C GLN A 366 -7.80 6.88 -21.37
N LEU A 367 -7.04 6.11 -22.14
CA LEU A 367 -7.47 5.55 -23.42
C LEU A 367 -7.79 4.09 -23.16
N ASP A 368 -8.97 3.64 -23.59
CA ASP A 368 -9.30 2.22 -23.56
C ASP A 368 -8.61 1.45 -24.70
N VAL A 369 -8.99 0.19 -24.84
CA VAL A 369 -8.46 -0.76 -25.83
C VAL A 369 -8.70 -0.31 -27.28
N ASP A 370 -9.80 0.40 -27.53
CA ASP A 370 -10.22 0.88 -28.85
C ASP A 370 -9.69 2.28 -29.18
N GLY A 371 -9.14 2.95 -28.17
CA GLY A 371 -8.66 4.33 -28.21
C GLY A 371 -9.77 5.35 -27.93
N ASN A 372 -10.87 4.95 -27.29
CA ASN A 372 -11.83 5.89 -26.74
C ASN A 372 -11.19 6.61 -25.56
N SER A 373 -11.36 7.93 -25.49
CA SER A 373 -10.79 8.74 -24.43
C SER A 373 -11.79 8.99 -23.32
N TYR A 374 -11.30 8.85 -22.08
CA TYR A 374 -12.07 9.05 -20.87
C TYR A 374 -11.37 10.05 -19.96
N LEU A 375 -12.14 10.94 -19.33
CA LEU A 375 -11.63 11.93 -18.37
C LEU A 375 -12.12 11.61 -16.96
N TYR A 376 -11.22 11.74 -15.99
CA TYR A 376 -11.49 11.59 -14.56
C TYR A 376 -10.95 12.81 -13.81
N SER A 377 -11.75 13.41 -12.93
CA SER A 377 -11.26 14.39 -11.95
C SER A 377 -12.05 14.27 -10.66
N GLU A 378 -11.33 14.34 -9.55
CA GLU A 378 -11.91 14.61 -8.24
C GLU A 378 -12.39 16.06 -8.24
N SER A 379 -13.61 16.32 -7.75
CA SER A 379 -14.11 17.69 -7.63
C SER A 379 -13.88 18.21 -6.22
N HIS A 380 -13.16 19.32 -6.09
CA HIS A 380 -13.05 20.07 -4.84
C HIS A 380 -14.05 21.24 -4.76
N MET A 381 -14.84 21.48 -5.82
CA MET A 381 -15.80 22.58 -5.89
C MET A 381 -17.14 22.10 -6.44
N ALA A 382 -17.93 21.43 -5.60
CA ALA A 382 -19.38 21.36 -5.73
C ALA A 382 -19.96 21.18 -4.33
N THR A 383 -20.80 22.13 -3.93
CA THR A 383 -21.41 22.28 -2.60
C THR A 383 -22.36 21.13 -2.25
N GLU A 384 -22.30 20.70 -0.98
CA GLU A 384 -23.15 19.84 -0.13
C GLU A 384 -23.75 18.51 -0.63
N GLU A 385 -23.86 18.24 -1.92
CA GLU A 385 -24.18 16.89 -2.43
C GLU A 385 -23.11 16.45 -3.42
N ARG A 386 -22.10 15.79 -2.86
CA ARG A 386 -20.90 15.22 -3.51
C ARG A 386 -21.23 14.64 -4.88
N PHE A 387 -20.75 15.25 -5.95
CA PHE A 387 -20.66 14.54 -7.24
C PHE A 387 -19.85 13.26 -6.98
N PRO A 388 -20.39 12.06 -7.25
CA PRO A 388 -19.57 10.85 -7.19
C PRO A 388 -18.43 11.00 -8.19
N GLU A 389 -17.30 10.37 -7.89
CA GLU A 389 -16.23 10.21 -8.87
C GLU A 389 -16.83 9.70 -10.18
N ARG A 390 -16.66 10.48 -11.24
CA ARG A 390 -17.32 10.28 -12.52
C ARG A 390 -16.28 10.28 -13.61
N ILE A 391 -16.45 9.33 -14.52
CA ILE A 391 -15.66 9.19 -15.72
C ILE A 391 -16.50 9.75 -16.85
N MET A 392 -15.97 10.70 -17.61
CA MET A 392 -16.65 11.18 -18.82
C MET A 392 -16.12 10.40 -20.01
N ASP A 393 -17.00 9.69 -20.72
CA ASP A 393 -16.71 9.25 -22.09
C ASP A 393 -16.74 10.48 -22.98
N THR A 394 -15.61 10.77 -23.63
CA THR A 394 -15.50 11.96 -24.47
C THR A 394 -16.00 11.75 -25.91
N GLY A 395 -16.29 10.51 -26.31
CA GLY A 395 -16.96 10.22 -27.58
C GLY A 395 -18.44 10.60 -27.52
N SER A 396 -19.16 10.05 -26.55
CA SER A 396 -20.59 10.32 -26.33
C SER A 396 -20.84 11.63 -25.55
N GLY A 397 -19.93 12.00 -24.65
CA GLY A 397 -20.15 13.04 -23.64
C GLY A 397 -20.94 12.53 -22.43
N GLU A 398 -21.25 11.23 -22.37
CA GLU A 398 -21.95 10.63 -21.24
C GLU A 398 -21.06 10.59 -20.01
N VAL A 399 -21.72 10.75 -18.86
CA VAL A 399 -21.07 10.72 -17.56
C VAL A 399 -21.34 9.36 -16.94
N ILE A 400 -20.28 8.57 -16.83
CA ILE A 400 -20.27 7.24 -16.26
C ILE A 400 -19.95 7.41 -14.78
N ALA A 401 -20.94 7.13 -13.93
CA ALA A 401 -20.69 7.09 -12.50
C ALA A 401 -19.73 5.94 -12.22
N MET A 402 -18.61 6.22 -11.54
CA MET A 402 -17.96 5.13 -10.84
C MET A 402 -18.97 4.64 -9.82
N LYS A 403 -19.15 3.32 -9.75
CA LYS A 403 -19.98 2.72 -8.68
C LYS A 403 -19.46 3.20 -7.33
N GLU A 404 -20.22 3.06 -6.24
CA GLU A 404 -19.89 3.56 -4.88
C GLU A 404 -18.66 2.87 -4.23
N LEU A 405 -17.59 2.71 -5.01
CA LEU A 405 -16.38 1.96 -4.82
C LEU A 405 -15.76 2.28 -3.47
N TRP A 406 -15.67 3.55 -3.09
CA TRP A 406 -14.90 3.97 -1.93
C TRP A 406 -15.66 3.81 -0.62
N LYS A 407 -16.95 4.15 -0.64
CA LYS A 407 -17.84 4.02 0.52
C LYS A 407 -18.12 2.54 0.80
N ASP A 408 -18.47 1.79 -0.24
CA ASP A 408 -18.87 0.40 -0.08
C ASP A 408 -17.69 -0.51 0.19
N ARG A 409 -16.56 -0.34 -0.50
CA ARG A 409 -15.40 -1.23 -0.31
C ARG A 409 -14.75 -1.06 1.06
N THR A 410 -14.71 0.15 1.62
CA THR A 410 -14.23 0.37 3.00
C THR A 410 -15.14 -0.32 4.01
N ASN A 411 -16.45 -0.13 3.87
CA ASN A 411 -17.44 -0.77 4.74
C ASN A 411 -17.47 -2.29 4.57
N LEU A 412 -17.38 -2.79 3.34
CA LEU A 412 -17.32 -4.21 3.01
C LEU A 412 -16.04 -4.83 3.57
N ARG A 413 -14.88 -4.16 3.43
CA ARG A 413 -13.63 -4.66 4.02
C ARG A 413 -13.71 -4.70 5.54
N ARG A 414 -14.33 -3.70 6.18
CA ARG A 414 -14.61 -3.74 7.62
C ARG A 414 -15.46 -4.95 7.98
N ARG A 415 -16.59 -5.17 7.29
CA ARG A 415 -17.49 -6.31 7.51
C ARG A 415 -16.81 -7.66 7.27
N VAL A 416 -15.98 -7.80 6.22
CA VAL A 416 -15.35 -9.06 5.83
C VAL A 416 -14.11 -9.35 6.68
N PHE A 417 -13.27 -8.35 6.95
CA PHE A 417 -11.92 -8.53 7.50
C PHE A 417 -11.66 -7.87 8.85
N GLY A 418 -12.61 -7.12 9.44
CA GLY A 418 -12.47 -6.49 10.75
C GLY A 418 -11.41 -5.38 10.80
N TYR A 419 -11.84 -4.11 10.77
CA TYR A 419 -11.02 -2.90 11.00
C TYR A 419 -9.62 -2.84 10.35
N MET A 420 -9.46 -3.33 9.12
CA MET A 420 -8.29 -2.96 8.32
C MET A 420 -8.34 -1.44 8.01
N GLN A 421 -7.21 -0.76 8.20
CA GLN A 421 -7.02 0.69 8.20
C GLN A 421 -7.69 1.45 7.04
N SER A 422 -7.92 2.75 7.25
CA SER A 422 -8.44 3.67 6.21
C SER A 422 -7.55 3.65 4.97
N CYS A 423 -8.13 3.24 3.85
CA CYS A 423 -7.41 3.17 2.58
C CYS A 423 -7.32 4.56 1.95
N SER A 424 -6.15 4.91 1.40
CA SER A 424 -6.01 6.09 0.57
C SER A 424 -6.47 5.77 -0.86
N SER A 425 -7.38 6.59 -1.39
CA SER A 425 -7.78 6.58 -2.80
C SER A 425 -6.76 7.37 -3.61
N GLY A 426 -5.53 6.87 -3.69
CA GLY A 426 -4.49 7.48 -4.50
C GLY A 426 -4.58 7.01 -5.95
N PRO A 427 -4.38 7.88 -6.96
CA PRO A 427 -4.16 7.43 -8.32
C PRO A 427 -2.90 6.56 -8.43
N ALA A 428 -2.98 5.47 -9.19
CA ALA A 428 -1.85 4.60 -9.49
C ALA A 428 -1.37 4.78 -10.96
N PRO A 429 -0.20 4.22 -11.35
CA PRO A 429 0.25 4.23 -12.74
C PRO A 429 -0.65 3.35 -13.62
N ASP A 430 -0.65 3.63 -14.92
CA ASP A 430 -1.29 2.76 -15.92
C ASP A 430 -0.51 1.44 -16.02
N LEU A 431 -1.21 0.31 -16.00
CA LEU A 431 -0.61 -1.02 -16.14
C LEU A 431 -0.67 -1.55 -17.58
N GLY A 432 -1.15 -0.75 -18.53
CA GLY A 432 -1.26 -1.06 -19.95
C GLY A 432 -2.57 -1.72 -20.37
N ASP A 433 -3.46 -2.03 -19.42
CA ASP A 433 -4.73 -2.73 -19.70
C ASP A 433 -5.92 -1.80 -19.95
N GLY A 434 -5.71 -0.48 -19.97
CA GLY A 434 -6.76 0.50 -20.28
C GLY A 434 -7.69 0.82 -19.11
N LEU A 435 -7.38 0.31 -17.91
CA LEU A 435 -8.15 0.59 -16.70
C LEU A 435 -7.64 1.84 -15.99
N PHE A 436 -8.54 2.55 -15.28
CA PHE A 436 -8.11 3.51 -14.27
C PHE A 436 -7.69 2.77 -13.02
N TRP A 437 -6.41 2.88 -12.68
CA TRP A 437 -5.84 2.22 -11.51
C TRP A 437 -5.74 3.15 -10.30
N PHE A 438 -6.11 2.61 -9.14
CA PHE A 438 -6.08 3.32 -7.87
C PHE A 438 -5.51 2.46 -6.73
N THR A 439 -4.85 3.09 -5.77
CA THR A 439 -4.21 2.45 -4.60
C THR A 439 -5.19 2.12 -3.47
N SER A 440 -6.46 1.90 -3.80
CA SER A 440 -7.52 1.58 -2.84
C SER A 440 -7.26 0.23 -2.18
N CYS A 441 -6.84 0.23 -0.92
CA CYS A 441 -6.79 -1.00 -0.13
C CYS A 441 -5.91 -2.12 -0.74
N GLY A 442 -5.03 -1.78 -1.68
CA GLY A 442 -4.59 -2.63 -2.78
C GLY A 442 -4.45 -1.80 -4.05
N LEU A 443 -4.34 -2.46 -5.21
CA LEU A 443 -4.38 -1.82 -6.52
C LEU A 443 -5.67 -2.24 -7.22
N VAL A 444 -6.56 -1.30 -7.51
CA VAL A 444 -7.91 -1.56 -8.04
C VAL A 444 -8.04 -0.91 -9.41
N GLY A 445 -8.44 -1.70 -10.40
CA GLY A 445 -8.61 -1.30 -11.79
C GLY A 445 -10.09 -1.14 -12.13
N VAL A 446 -10.46 0.06 -12.53
CA VAL A 446 -11.83 0.43 -12.91
C VAL A 446 -11.93 0.55 -14.42
N ALA A 447 -12.89 -0.15 -15.03
CA ALA A 447 -13.16 -0.03 -16.46
C ALA A 447 -13.78 1.35 -16.74
N PRO A 448 -13.16 2.17 -17.61
CA PRO A 448 -13.64 3.52 -17.82
C PRO A 448 -15.00 3.57 -18.52
N ALA A 449 -15.33 2.57 -19.33
CA ALA A 449 -16.58 2.48 -20.08
C ALA A 449 -17.82 2.16 -19.22
N SER A 450 -17.65 1.44 -18.11
CA SER A 450 -18.79 1.04 -17.26
C SER A 450 -18.72 1.58 -15.83
N GLY A 451 -17.55 2.07 -15.40
CA GLY A 451 -17.32 2.46 -14.01
C GLY A 451 -17.22 1.26 -13.05
N ASP A 452 -17.18 0.04 -13.58
CA ASP A 452 -17.06 -1.21 -12.79
C ASP A 452 -15.63 -1.46 -12.34
N VAL A 453 -15.49 -2.07 -11.16
CA VAL A 453 -14.24 -2.70 -10.77
C VAL A 453 -14.06 -3.99 -11.55
N VAL A 454 -13.00 -4.06 -12.36
CA VAL A 454 -12.73 -5.23 -13.21
C VAL A 454 -11.58 -6.06 -12.69
N LYS A 455 -10.58 -5.45 -12.05
CA LYS A 455 -9.42 -6.15 -11.50
C LYS A 455 -8.99 -5.59 -10.16
N SER A 456 -8.37 -6.42 -9.33
CA SER A 456 -7.61 -5.91 -8.20
C SER A 456 -6.45 -6.79 -7.79
N PHE A 457 -5.47 -6.16 -7.14
CA PHE A 457 -4.29 -6.82 -6.60
C PHE A 457 -4.07 -6.45 -5.13
N PRO A 458 -3.58 -7.38 -4.30
CA PRO A 458 -3.51 -7.23 -2.85
C PRO A 458 -2.21 -6.53 -2.45
N LEU A 459 -1.89 -5.43 -3.12
CA LEU A 459 -0.67 -4.67 -2.91
C LEU A 459 -0.77 -3.87 -1.61
N ARG A 460 0.02 -4.25 -0.61
CA ARG A 460 0.22 -3.47 0.61
C ARG A 460 1.34 -2.47 0.36
N SER A 461 1.04 -1.40 -0.36
CA SER A 461 1.95 -0.26 -0.41
C SER A 461 2.05 0.31 1.01
N GLY A 462 3.27 0.45 1.53
CA GLY A 462 3.49 1.10 2.81
C GLY A 462 2.99 2.55 2.75
N SER A 463 2.68 3.16 3.90
CA SER A 463 2.06 4.50 3.98
C SER A 463 2.85 5.65 3.30
N THR A 464 4.04 5.39 2.76
CA THR A 464 4.93 6.37 2.13
C THR A 464 5.40 5.99 0.72
N GLY A 465 5.13 4.79 0.22
CA GLY A 465 5.63 4.32 -1.08
C GLY A 465 4.73 4.74 -2.24
N ARG A 466 5.31 5.22 -3.34
CA ARG A 466 4.55 5.62 -4.54
C ARG A 466 4.73 4.60 -5.65
N LEU A 467 3.63 4.10 -6.20
CA LEU A 467 3.66 3.30 -7.42
C LEU A 467 4.00 4.18 -8.63
N VAL A 468 4.99 3.79 -9.43
CA VAL A 468 5.53 4.64 -10.51
C VAL A 468 5.37 4.08 -11.92
N LEU A 469 5.42 2.76 -12.09
CA LEU A 469 5.27 2.08 -13.38
C LEU A 469 4.89 0.61 -13.13
N GLY A 470 4.18 -0.03 -14.05
CA GLY A 470 3.85 -1.46 -13.94
C GLY A 470 3.34 -2.05 -15.25
N SER A 471 3.12 -3.37 -15.24
CA SER A 471 2.54 -4.11 -16.35
C SER A 471 1.59 -5.19 -15.83
N ALA A 472 0.33 -5.12 -16.26
CA ALA A 472 -0.65 -6.15 -15.96
C ALA A 472 -0.32 -7.46 -16.69
N ALA A 473 0.19 -7.39 -17.93
CA ALA A 473 0.67 -8.55 -18.69
C ALA A 473 1.89 -9.22 -18.04
N GLY A 474 2.84 -8.42 -17.55
CA GLY A 474 4.07 -8.90 -16.93
C GLY A 474 3.91 -9.38 -15.49
N ASP A 475 2.71 -9.24 -14.91
CA ASP A 475 2.44 -9.53 -13.51
C ASP A 475 3.36 -8.75 -12.55
N TRP A 476 3.54 -7.44 -12.75
CA TRP A 476 4.33 -6.63 -11.83
C TRP A 476 3.95 -5.15 -11.75
N VAL A 477 4.27 -4.53 -10.60
CA VAL A 477 4.29 -3.07 -10.41
C VAL A 477 5.51 -2.66 -9.59
N ALA A 478 6.06 -1.48 -9.89
CA ALA A 478 7.18 -0.89 -9.17
C ALA A 478 6.71 0.17 -8.18
N GLU A 479 7.11 0.01 -6.92
CA GLU A 479 6.93 0.95 -5.82
C GLU A 479 8.27 1.67 -5.52
N GLU A 480 8.25 2.99 -5.44
CA GLU A 480 9.36 3.74 -4.82
C GLU A 480 9.36 3.50 -3.32
N ALA A 481 10.44 2.95 -2.80
CA ALA A 481 10.63 2.69 -1.39
C ALA A 481 12.01 3.18 -0.92
N ARG A 482 12.17 3.32 0.40
CA ARG A 482 13.48 3.46 1.04
C ARG A 482 13.80 2.21 1.83
N ASP A 483 15.03 1.73 1.68
CA ASP A 483 15.55 0.71 2.58
C ASP A 483 15.57 1.25 4.01
N PRO A 484 14.94 0.58 4.99
CA PRO A 484 14.82 1.10 6.35
C PRO A 484 16.16 1.14 7.12
N THR A 485 17.16 0.37 6.69
CA THR A 485 18.47 0.25 7.36
C THR A 485 19.44 1.29 6.81
N ASP A 486 19.59 1.36 5.49
CA ASP A 486 20.60 2.17 4.83
C ASP A 486 20.02 3.46 4.21
N GLN A 487 18.71 3.67 4.31
CA GLN A 487 17.98 4.82 3.73
C GLN A 487 18.17 4.98 2.22
N ARG A 488 18.62 3.93 1.53
CA ARG A 488 18.81 3.93 0.07
C ARG A 488 17.46 3.90 -0.64
N GLU A 489 17.37 4.64 -1.74
CA GLU A 489 16.19 4.58 -2.60
C GLU A 489 16.23 3.30 -3.44
N VAL A 490 15.11 2.58 -3.47
CA VAL A 490 14.93 1.35 -4.25
C VAL A 490 13.62 1.39 -5.01
N LEU A 491 13.58 0.68 -6.13
CA LEU A 491 12.33 0.28 -6.77
C LEU A 491 12.01 -1.14 -6.31
N ARG A 492 11.00 -1.26 -5.45
CA ARG A 492 10.49 -2.55 -5.02
C ARG A 492 9.50 -3.07 -6.05
N ILE A 493 9.79 -4.22 -6.61
CA ILE A 493 8.95 -4.87 -7.62
C ILE A 493 8.04 -5.84 -6.91
N HIS A 494 6.73 -5.63 -7.05
CA HIS A 494 5.71 -6.52 -6.52
C HIS A 494 5.10 -7.35 -7.63
N ARG A 495 4.73 -8.60 -7.35
CA ARG A 495 3.82 -9.36 -8.20
C ARG A 495 2.40 -8.86 -8.02
N LEU A 496 1.67 -8.72 -9.11
CA LEU A 496 0.26 -8.32 -9.04
C LEU A 496 -0.58 -9.49 -8.50
N SER A 497 -0.33 -10.69 -9.01
CA SER A 497 -1.01 -11.94 -8.66
C SER A 497 -1.01 -12.22 -7.15
N THR A 498 0.15 -12.07 -6.49
CA THR A 498 0.30 -12.33 -5.05
C THR A 498 0.29 -11.07 -4.19
N GLY A 499 0.59 -9.90 -4.75
CA GLY A 499 0.82 -8.66 -4.00
C GLY A 499 2.16 -8.59 -3.26
N GLU A 500 2.92 -9.68 -3.28
CA GLU A 500 4.19 -9.81 -2.57
C GLU A 500 5.32 -9.13 -3.33
N ALA A 501 6.30 -8.63 -2.58
CA ALA A 501 7.53 -8.13 -3.16
C ALA A 501 8.33 -9.30 -3.73
N ALA A 502 8.64 -9.24 -5.03
CA ALA A 502 9.39 -10.28 -5.74
C ALA A 502 10.90 -10.06 -5.63
N PHE A 503 11.33 -8.83 -5.85
CA PHE A 503 12.73 -8.40 -5.75
C PHE A 503 12.79 -6.87 -5.67
N GLU A 504 13.94 -6.35 -5.25
CA GLU A 504 14.21 -4.91 -5.27
C GLU A 504 15.31 -4.61 -6.28
N VAL A 505 15.17 -3.48 -6.97
CA VAL A 505 16.18 -2.92 -7.88
C VAL A 505 16.69 -1.63 -7.26
N GLU A 506 18.01 -1.48 -7.17
CA GLU A 506 18.62 -0.27 -6.62
C GLU A 506 18.26 0.95 -7.50
N ARG A 507 17.63 1.97 -6.90
CA ARG A 507 17.37 3.23 -7.57
C ARG A 507 18.53 4.17 -7.27
N LYS A 508 19.56 4.12 -8.11
CA LYS A 508 20.71 5.00 -7.98
C LYS A 508 20.31 6.46 -8.12
N THR A 509 21.03 7.33 -7.41
CA THR A 509 20.88 8.78 -7.47
C THR A 509 20.84 9.24 -8.92
N GLY A 510 19.86 10.09 -9.27
CA GLY A 510 19.69 10.63 -10.62
C GLY A 510 19.01 9.68 -11.61
N THR A 511 18.25 8.70 -11.15
CA THR A 511 17.26 8.02 -12.00
C THR A 511 16.19 9.01 -12.47
N GLN A 512 16.03 9.19 -13.79
CA GLN A 512 15.12 10.22 -14.35
C GLN A 512 13.94 9.64 -15.14
N ALA A 513 14.10 8.44 -15.70
CA ALA A 513 13.13 7.83 -16.59
C ALA A 513 13.18 6.30 -16.56
N LEU A 514 12.00 5.71 -16.74
CA LEU A 514 11.70 4.29 -16.81
C LEU A 514 10.93 4.00 -18.10
N ALA A 515 11.15 2.86 -18.73
CA ALA A 515 10.24 2.33 -19.74
C ALA A 515 10.17 0.82 -19.69
N ARG A 516 9.02 0.30 -20.12
CA ARG A 516 8.79 -1.13 -20.27
C ARG A 516 8.44 -1.49 -21.70
N THR A 517 8.73 -2.73 -22.06
CA THR A 517 8.22 -3.34 -23.28
C THR A 517 6.71 -3.61 -23.18
N ALA A 518 6.09 -4.04 -24.29
CA ALA A 518 4.64 -4.16 -24.40
C ALA A 518 4.02 -5.03 -23.30
N HIS A 519 4.53 -6.24 -23.11
CA HIS A 519 4.07 -7.16 -22.08
C HIS A 519 4.82 -6.98 -20.75
N GLY A 520 5.64 -5.93 -20.63
CA GLY A 520 6.43 -5.67 -19.43
C GLY A 520 7.55 -6.68 -19.17
N ARG A 521 8.00 -7.41 -20.20
CA ARG A 521 9.10 -8.38 -20.07
C ARG A 521 10.41 -7.72 -19.63
N LEU A 522 10.69 -6.53 -20.16
CA LEU A 522 11.86 -5.73 -19.83
C LEU A 522 11.47 -4.42 -19.14
N LEU A 523 12.33 -3.98 -18.22
CA LEU A 523 12.34 -2.64 -17.66
C LEU A 523 13.69 -2.01 -17.98
N ALA A 524 13.68 -0.81 -18.55
CA ALA A 524 14.87 0.01 -18.75
C ALA A 524 14.83 1.21 -17.79
N MET A 525 15.94 1.53 -17.15
CA MET A 525 16.07 2.65 -16.23
C MET A 525 17.32 3.46 -16.54
N THR A 526 17.14 4.77 -16.65
CA THR A 526 18.26 5.71 -16.72
C THR A 526 18.97 5.82 -15.39
N VAL A 527 20.29 5.93 -15.40
CA VAL A 527 21.10 6.21 -14.20
C VAL A 527 22.05 7.37 -14.50
N THR A 528 21.96 8.45 -13.71
CA THR A 528 22.85 9.61 -13.84
C THR A 528 23.56 9.92 -12.52
N GLY A 529 24.88 9.73 -12.45
CA GLY A 529 25.67 10.23 -11.31
C GLY A 529 26.34 9.18 -10.44
N ALA A 530 26.48 7.93 -10.92
CA ALA A 530 27.33 6.93 -10.27
C ALA A 530 28.52 6.60 -11.18
N SER A 531 29.73 6.47 -10.62
CA SER A 531 30.83 5.79 -11.32
C SER A 531 30.32 4.44 -11.85
N PRO A 532 30.52 4.10 -13.15
CA PRO A 532 31.48 4.69 -14.09
C PRO A 532 30.94 5.82 -15.00
N GLY A 533 29.73 6.37 -14.79
CA GLY A 533 29.22 7.48 -15.60
C GLY A 533 27.69 7.49 -15.76
N ARG A 534 27.21 7.81 -16.97
CA ARG A 534 25.79 7.74 -17.35
C ARG A 534 25.54 6.45 -18.12
N TYR A 535 24.49 5.75 -17.75
CA TYR A 535 24.12 4.49 -18.39
C TYR A 535 22.62 4.26 -18.31
N VAL A 536 22.15 3.30 -19.11
CA VAL A 536 20.84 2.70 -18.97
C VAL A 536 21.04 1.24 -18.56
N ASP A 537 20.45 0.85 -17.45
CA ASP A 537 20.39 -0.54 -17.03
C ASP A 537 19.05 -1.14 -17.50
N VAL A 538 19.10 -2.39 -17.95
CA VAL A 538 17.93 -3.14 -18.45
C VAL A 538 17.78 -4.42 -17.62
N TRP A 539 16.60 -4.66 -17.08
CA TRP A 539 16.27 -5.86 -16.30
C TRP A 539 15.18 -6.67 -16.96
N ARG A 540 15.23 -7.98 -16.75
CA ARG A 540 14.13 -8.89 -17.04
C ARG A 540 13.23 -9.00 -15.81
N MET A 541 11.95 -8.70 -15.99
CA MET A 541 11.02 -8.52 -14.86
C MET A 541 10.43 -9.83 -14.35
N ASP A 542 10.46 -10.89 -15.15
CA ASP A 542 10.09 -12.24 -14.73
C ASP A 542 10.99 -12.80 -13.63
N SER A 543 12.25 -12.36 -13.58
CA SER A 543 13.30 -12.99 -12.78
C SER A 543 14.08 -11.99 -11.97
N GLY A 544 13.97 -10.68 -12.24
CA GLY A 544 14.80 -9.64 -11.65
C GLY A 544 16.27 -9.72 -12.08
N LYS A 545 16.55 -10.38 -13.21
CA LYS A 545 17.91 -10.52 -13.75
C LYS A 545 18.29 -9.27 -14.53
N HIS A 546 19.43 -8.67 -14.19
CA HIS A 546 20.04 -7.63 -15.02
C HIS A 546 20.52 -8.23 -16.34
N VAL A 547 20.14 -7.59 -17.45
CA VAL A 547 20.30 -8.11 -18.82
C VAL A 547 21.42 -7.38 -19.54
N SER A 548 21.45 -6.05 -19.45
CA SER A 548 22.41 -5.24 -20.18
C SER A 548 22.66 -3.92 -19.47
N ARG A 549 23.89 -3.44 -19.61
CA ARG A 549 24.28 -2.06 -19.28
C ARG A 549 24.67 -1.35 -20.58
N LEU A 550 23.94 -0.29 -20.88
CA LEU A 550 24.14 0.54 -22.06
C LEU A 550 24.92 1.79 -21.66
N ALA A 551 26.20 1.82 -22.00
CA ALA A 551 27.05 2.97 -21.70
C ALA A 551 26.70 4.14 -22.62
N ILE A 552 26.65 5.34 -22.02
CA ILE A 552 26.38 6.58 -22.71
C ILE A 552 27.70 7.33 -22.91
N PRO A 553 28.00 7.79 -24.13
CA PRO A 553 29.17 8.61 -24.39
C PRO A 553 29.25 9.84 -23.49
N GLU A 554 30.48 10.26 -23.20
CA GLU A 554 30.73 11.49 -22.44
C GLU A 554 30.08 12.69 -23.13
N GLY A 555 29.68 13.69 -22.33
CA GLY A 555 29.03 14.88 -22.85
C GLY A 555 27.55 14.73 -23.17
N ILE A 556 26.92 13.57 -22.96
CA ILE A 556 25.49 13.35 -23.27
C ILE A 556 24.66 13.23 -22.00
N ALA A 557 23.59 14.04 -21.87
CA ALA A 557 22.67 14.00 -20.74
C ALA A 557 21.32 13.40 -21.11
N LEU A 558 21.01 12.30 -20.43
CA LEU A 558 19.78 11.51 -20.57
C LEU A 558 18.54 12.32 -20.18
N LYS A 559 17.42 12.10 -20.89
CA LYS A 559 16.13 12.75 -20.61
C LYS A 559 14.99 11.76 -20.43
N SER A 560 14.80 10.87 -21.39
CA SER A 560 13.72 9.89 -21.41
C SER A 560 14.10 8.69 -22.29
N LEU A 561 13.33 7.62 -22.21
CA LEU A 561 13.54 6.43 -23.01
C LEU A 561 12.20 5.74 -23.30
N ALA A 562 12.12 5.02 -24.42
CA ALA A 562 10.95 4.23 -24.80
C ALA A 562 11.35 3.07 -25.72
N PHE A 563 10.69 1.92 -25.56
CA PHE A 563 10.79 0.82 -26.51
C PHE A 563 9.90 1.08 -27.72
N ASN A 564 10.33 0.67 -28.92
CA ASN A 564 9.45 0.71 -30.08
C ASN A 564 8.33 -0.34 -29.96
N ARG A 565 7.25 -0.16 -30.73
CA ARG A 565 6.12 -1.09 -30.71
C ARG A 565 6.49 -2.49 -31.19
N ALA A 566 7.49 -2.65 -32.05
CA ALA A 566 7.96 -3.98 -32.46
C ALA A 566 8.76 -4.70 -31.34
N GLY A 567 9.16 -3.99 -30.27
CA GLY A 567 9.95 -4.56 -29.18
C GLY A 567 11.40 -4.89 -29.56
N THR A 568 11.85 -4.37 -30.70
CA THR A 568 13.17 -4.62 -31.30
C THR A 568 14.20 -3.56 -30.94
N GLU A 569 13.76 -2.39 -30.46
CA GLU A 569 14.63 -1.25 -30.21
C GLU A 569 14.24 -0.51 -28.92
N LEU A 570 15.25 -0.04 -28.20
CA LEU A 570 15.12 0.95 -27.14
C LEU A 570 15.71 2.27 -27.62
N TRP A 571 14.90 3.33 -27.63
CA TRP A 571 15.33 4.67 -27.98
C TRP A 571 15.54 5.48 -26.71
N VAL A 572 16.73 6.03 -26.54
CA VAL A 572 17.13 6.87 -25.40
C VAL A 572 17.26 8.30 -25.89
N HIS A 573 16.28 9.14 -25.55
CA HIS A 573 16.30 10.56 -25.89
C HIS A 573 17.21 11.32 -24.92
N ALA A 574 18.14 12.09 -25.48
CA ALA A 574 19.15 12.81 -24.72
C ALA A 574 19.57 14.11 -25.43
N HIS A 575 20.41 14.89 -24.77
CA HIS A 575 21.02 16.09 -25.34
C HIS A 575 22.54 16.08 -25.14
N GLN A 576 23.27 16.62 -26.10
CA GLN A 576 24.71 16.81 -26.02
C GLN A 576 25.02 18.12 -25.29
N PHE A 577 26.06 18.16 -24.45
CA PHE A 577 26.38 19.34 -23.63
C PHE A 577 27.03 20.47 -24.39
N ALA A 578 27.95 20.16 -25.31
CA ALA A 578 28.76 21.15 -26.02
C ALA A 578 27.89 22.01 -26.95
N ASP A 579 27.10 21.35 -27.80
CA ASP A 579 26.31 22.00 -28.85
C ASP A 579 24.84 22.19 -28.45
N LYS A 580 24.44 21.62 -27.29
CA LYS A 580 23.06 21.52 -26.79
C LYS A 580 22.10 20.75 -27.72
N ASP A 581 22.61 20.08 -28.74
CA ASP A 581 21.81 19.33 -29.72
C ASP A 581 21.00 18.20 -29.11
N SER A 582 19.74 18.06 -29.57
CA SER A 582 18.87 16.94 -29.25
C SER A 582 19.21 15.75 -30.15
N GLY A 583 19.13 14.55 -29.59
CA GLY A 583 19.45 13.33 -30.30
C GLY A 583 19.00 12.11 -29.55
N VAL A 584 19.25 10.96 -30.15
CA VAL A 584 18.91 9.66 -29.58
C VAL A 584 20.10 8.72 -29.60
N LEU A 585 20.09 7.79 -28.65
CA LEU A 585 20.91 6.60 -28.68
C LEU A 585 19.97 5.41 -28.83
N ILE A 586 20.29 4.50 -29.75
CA ILE A 586 19.40 3.39 -30.10
C ILE A 586 20.11 2.09 -29.77
N TRP A 587 19.45 1.27 -28.95
CA TRP A 587 19.90 -0.09 -28.65
C TRP A 587 19.00 -1.09 -29.36
N THR A 588 19.61 -1.99 -30.15
CA THR A 588 18.91 -3.14 -30.73
C THR A 588 18.71 -4.20 -29.66
N VAL A 589 17.46 -4.53 -29.37
CA VAL A 589 17.07 -5.57 -28.42
C VAL A 589 17.41 -6.94 -29.03
N PRO A 590 18.21 -7.78 -28.34
CA PRO A 590 18.50 -9.13 -28.81
C PRO A 590 17.23 -9.93 -29.04
N GLU A 591 17.16 -10.72 -30.11
CA GLU A 591 15.95 -11.47 -30.52
C GLU A 591 15.30 -12.26 -29.36
N SER A 592 16.12 -12.93 -28.55
CA SER A 592 15.65 -13.71 -27.39
C SER A 592 14.91 -12.90 -26.32
N LEU A 593 15.05 -11.57 -26.34
CA LEU A 593 14.48 -10.62 -25.37
C LEU A 593 13.41 -9.72 -25.97
N GLN A 594 13.18 -9.79 -27.29
CA GLN A 594 12.19 -8.95 -27.95
C GLN A 594 10.80 -9.20 -27.37
N ASP A 595 10.02 -8.12 -27.29
CA ASP A 595 8.71 -8.10 -26.67
C ASP A 595 7.86 -6.99 -27.32
N GLY A 596 7.26 -7.34 -28.46
CA GLY A 596 6.47 -6.45 -29.30
C GLY A 596 5.02 -6.31 -28.85
N THR A 597 4.36 -5.27 -29.36
CA THR A 597 2.94 -4.94 -29.16
C THR A 597 2.04 -5.98 -29.82
N ASP A 598 0.94 -6.30 -29.17
CA ASP A 598 -0.19 -7.04 -29.74
C ASP A 598 -1.49 -6.22 -29.62
N ASP A 599 -2.64 -6.83 -29.87
CA ASP A 599 -3.95 -6.16 -29.77
C ASP A 599 -4.27 -5.68 -28.33
N ASN A 600 -3.58 -6.22 -27.33
CA ASN A 600 -3.91 -6.03 -25.93
C ASN A 600 -2.90 -5.17 -25.17
N TRP A 601 -1.64 -5.09 -25.61
CA TRP A 601 -0.55 -4.55 -24.80
C TRP A 601 0.40 -3.65 -25.58
N SER A 602 0.72 -2.48 -25.03
CA SER A 602 1.65 -1.51 -25.62
C SER A 602 2.80 -1.17 -24.67
N PRO A 603 3.98 -0.76 -25.21
CA PRO A 603 5.05 -0.22 -24.37
C PRO A 603 4.58 1.06 -23.67
N ASP A 604 5.24 1.39 -22.56
CA ASP A 604 4.92 2.58 -21.77
C ASP A 604 6.17 3.11 -21.05
N GLU A 605 6.12 4.39 -20.69
CA GLU A 605 7.23 5.10 -20.08
C GLU A 605 6.80 6.09 -19.00
N ALA A 606 7.64 6.23 -17.98
CA ALA A 606 7.45 7.16 -16.88
C ALA A 606 8.69 8.02 -16.69
N VAL A 607 8.49 9.34 -16.55
CA VAL A 607 9.54 10.25 -16.10
C VAL A 607 9.36 10.44 -14.60
N VAL A 608 10.39 10.09 -13.85
CA VAL A 608 10.36 10.13 -12.40
C VAL A 608 10.83 11.53 -11.99
N LYS A 609 9.93 12.31 -11.37
CA LYS A 609 10.23 13.71 -11.01
C LYS A 609 11.43 13.74 -10.06
N LYS A 610 12.34 14.71 -10.26
CA LYS A 610 13.35 15.06 -9.26
C LYS A 610 12.63 15.47 -7.97
N HIS A 611 12.97 14.81 -6.86
CA HIS A 611 12.73 15.37 -5.54
C HIS A 611 13.69 16.53 -5.27
#